data_AF-A0A914Z115-F1
#
_entry.id   AF-A0A914Z115-F1
#
_cell.length_a   1.000
_cell.length_b   1.000
_cell.length_c   1.000
_cell.angle_alpha   90.00
_cell.angle_beta   90.00
_cell.angle_gamma   90.00
#
_symmetry.space_group_name_H-M   'P 1'
#
loop_
_entity.id
_entity.type
_entity.pdbx_description
1 polymer ?
#
loop_
_entity_poly.entity_id
_entity_poly.type
_entity_poly.pdbx_seq_one_letter_code
_entity_poly.pdbx_strand_id
1 'polypeptide(L)'
;MYALHGINVLGTRNVLDFCHTNKVKPLHYISTDAVIPAGLKDVDEDFRVEHVKEKLQDGYGQSKYVAEQLVKLSQLRGLPSIIYRLGNQAASTTAGFWNDQDFTYLLLQSFYRFYKI
;
A
#
# COMPACT_ATOMS: atom_id res chain seq x y z
N MET A 1 -16.21 4.50 -2.37
CA MET A 1 -15.11 5.38 -1.89
C MET A 1 -14.93 5.40 -0.37
N TYR A 2 -15.94 5.08 0.46
CA TYR A 2 -15.85 5.23 1.92
C TYR A 2 -15.34 4.02 2.72
N ALA A 3 -15.49 2.79 2.21
CA ALA A 3 -15.22 1.58 3.02
C ALA A 3 -13.77 1.50 3.55
N LEU A 4 -12.79 1.92 2.74
CA LEU A 4 -11.37 1.87 3.11
C LEU A 4 -10.83 3.20 3.67
N HIS A 5 -11.64 4.27 3.67
CA HIS A 5 -11.22 5.57 4.19
C HIS A 5 -10.89 5.50 5.68
N GLY A 6 -11.75 4.86 6.49
CA GLY A 6 -11.53 4.75 7.92
C GLY A 6 -10.22 4.02 8.25
N ILE A 7 -10.01 2.86 7.64
CA ILE A 7 -8.88 2.00 8.00
C ILE A 7 -7.55 2.52 7.42
N ASN A 8 -7.52 2.92 6.15
CA ASN A 8 -6.28 3.29 5.48
C ASN A 8 -5.93 4.77 5.66
N VAL A 9 -6.92 5.67 5.61
CA VAL A 9 -6.66 7.13 5.67
C VAL A 9 -6.66 7.62 7.12
N LEU A 10 -7.75 7.41 7.86
CA LEU A 10 -7.81 7.86 9.26
C LEU A 10 -6.85 7.07 10.15
N GLY A 11 -6.69 5.76 9.91
CA GLY A 11 -5.67 4.96 10.59
C GLY A 11 -4.26 5.54 10.42
N THR A 12 -3.87 5.89 9.19
CA THR A 12 -2.56 6.51 8.92
C THR A 12 -2.44 7.87 9.60
N ARG A 13 -3.48 8.71 9.57
CA ARG A 13 -3.48 10.00 10.27
C ARG A 13 -3.22 9.82 11.77
N ASN A 14 -3.92 8.88 12.42
CA ASN A 14 -3.75 8.63 13.85
C ASN A 14 -2.32 8.17 14.19
N VAL A 15 -1.71 7.33 13.33
CA VAL A 15 -0.30 6.93 13.48
C VAL A 15 0.63 8.13 13.35
N LEU A 16 0.39 9.03 12.38
CA LEU A 16 1.18 10.25 12.23
C LEU A 16 1.05 11.19 13.43
N ASP A 17 -0.16 11.37 13.95
CA ASP A 17 -0.40 12.16 15.16
C ASP A 17 0.37 11.56 16.35
N PHE A 18 0.36 10.24 16.50
CA PHE A 18 1.19 9.54 17.48
C PHE A 18 2.69 9.77 17.25
N CYS A 19 3.18 9.70 16.00
CA CYS A 19 4.58 9.96 15.65
C CYS A 19 5.04 11.36 16.06
N HIS A 20 4.14 12.35 16.02
CA HIS A 20 4.42 13.73 16.43
C HIS A 20 4.26 13.99 17.94
N THR A 21 3.57 13.11 18.66
CA THR A 21 3.22 13.34 20.07
C THR A 21 4.38 13.04 21.02
N ASN A 22 4.68 13.98 21.93
CA ASN A 22 5.75 13.95 22.96
C ASN A 22 7.18 13.91 22.41
N LYS A 23 7.49 12.93 21.56
CA LYS A 23 8.79 12.74 20.91
C LYS A 23 8.56 12.30 19.47
N VAL A 24 9.38 12.81 18.55
CA VAL A 24 9.36 12.40 17.14
C VAL A 24 9.71 10.91 17.04
N LYS A 25 8.88 10.14 16.33
CA LYS A 25 9.09 8.72 16.09
C LYS A 25 9.22 8.49 14.58
N PRO A 26 10.37 7.99 14.08
CA PRO A 26 10.50 7.65 12.67
C PRO A 26 9.42 6.67 12.22
N LEU A 27 8.92 6.84 11.00
CA LEU A 27 7.86 5.99 10.44
C LEU A 27 8.36 5.20 9.23
N HIS A 28 8.22 3.88 9.27
CA HIS A 28 8.31 3.03 8.10
C HIS A 28 6.89 2.73 7.62
N TYR A 29 6.48 3.30 6.49
CA TYR A 29 5.13 3.18 5.97
C TYR A 29 5.10 2.22 4.77
N ILE A 30 4.33 1.14 4.90
CA ILE A 30 4.10 0.19 3.83
C ILE A 30 2.93 0.70 2.98
N SER A 31 3.24 1.12 1.76
CA SER A 31 2.32 1.49 0.69
C SER A 31 2.16 0.30 -0.30
N THR A 32 1.69 0.56 -1.50
CA THR A 32 1.46 -0.43 -2.56
C THR A 32 1.84 0.16 -3.90
N ASP A 33 2.26 -0.68 -4.85
CA ASP A 33 2.40 -0.30 -6.26
C ASP A 33 1.06 0.11 -6.90
N ALA A 34 -0.08 -0.29 -6.34
CA ALA A 34 -1.42 0.12 -6.77
C ALA A 34 -1.71 1.64 -6.63
N VAL A 35 -0.78 2.42 -6.07
CA VAL A 35 -0.83 3.89 -6.14
C VAL A 35 -0.29 4.46 -7.45
N ILE A 36 0.27 3.61 -8.32
CA ILE A 36 0.78 3.96 -9.65
C ILE A 36 -0.34 3.70 -10.68
N PRO A 37 -0.71 4.68 -11.51
CA PRO A 37 -1.68 4.47 -12.58
C PRO A 37 -1.27 3.35 -13.55
N ALA A 38 -2.27 2.60 -14.02
CA ALA A 38 -2.06 1.62 -15.07
C ALA A 38 -1.55 2.28 -16.37
N GLY A 39 -0.76 1.52 -17.15
CA GLY A 39 -0.26 1.94 -18.46
C GLY A 39 1.04 2.74 -18.43
N LEU A 40 1.56 3.06 -17.25
CA LEU A 40 2.91 3.60 -17.10
C LEU A 40 3.95 2.47 -17.16
N LYS A 41 5.11 2.76 -17.74
CA LYS A 41 6.28 1.88 -17.81
C LYS A 41 7.47 2.59 -17.18
N ASP A 42 8.39 1.81 -16.63
CA ASP A 42 9.67 2.30 -16.09
C ASP A 42 9.48 3.45 -15.09
N VAL A 43 8.58 3.22 -14.12
CA VAL A 43 8.25 4.21 -13.09
C VAL A 43 9.29 4.15 -11.97
N ASP A 44 10.09 5.21 -11.85
CA ASP A 44 11.07 5.36 -10.78
C ASP A 44 10.40 5.62 -9.41
N GLU A 45 11.14 5.38 -8.32
CA GLU A 45 10.63 5.55 -6.95
C GLU A 45 10.31 7.02 -6.62
N ASP A 46 11.06 7.96 -7.22
CA ASP A 46 10.88 9.40 -7.08
C ASP A 46 9.65 9.92 -7.86
N PHE A 47 8.96 9.05 -8.60
CA PHE A 47 7.75 9.37 -9.32
C PHE A 47 6.74 10.10 -8.43
N ARG A 48 6.40 11.30 -8.90
CA ARG A 48 5.46 12.19 -8.24
C ARG A 48 4.05 11.90 -8.71
N VAL A 49 3.21 11.65 -7.72
CA VAL A 49 1.88 11.08 -7.87
C VAL A 49 0.84 12.22 -7.96
N GLU A 50 1.20 13.35 -8.58
CA GLU A 50 0.28 14.48 -8.74
C GLU A 50 -0.80 14.13 -9.78
N HIS A 51 -2.06 14.48 -9.51
CA HIS A 51 -3.23 14.18 -10.38
C HIS A 51 -3.55 12.69 -10.61
N VAL A 52 -2.99 11.78 -9.82
CA VAL A 52 -3.19 10.32 -9.99
C VAL A 52 -4.50 9.81 -9.41
N LYS A 53 -5.06 10.48 -8.38
CA LYS A 53 -6.30 10.01 -7.70
C LYS A 53 -7.44 9.70 -8.68
N GLU A 54 -7.59 10.52 -9.72
CA GLU A 54 -8.62 10.40 -10.76
C GLU A 54 -8.33 9.28 -11.78
N LYS A 55 -7.08 8.81 -11.83
CA LYS A 55 -6.59 7.77 -12.74
C LYS A 55 -6.53 6.39 -12.09
N LEU A 56 -6.70 6.30 -10.76
CA LEU A 56 -6.73 5.03 -10.01
C LEU A 56 -8.11 4.39 -10.10
N GLN A 57 -8.13 3.14 -10.56
CA GLN A 57 -9.33 2.39 -10.94
C GLN A 57 -10.08 1.80 -9.73
N ASP A 58 -9.38 1.52 -8.63
CA ASP A 58 -9.95 0.84 -7.47
C ASP A 58 -9.86 1.65 -6.15
N GLY A 59 -10.71 1.29 -5.18
CA GLY A 59 -10.81 1.98 -3.91
C GLY A 59 -9.63 1.74 -2.96
N TYR A 60 -8.91 0.62 -3.11
CA TYR A 60 -7.74 0.31 -2.30
C TYR A 60 -6.57 1.22 -2.69
N GLY A 61 -6.22 1.26 -3.97
CA GLY A 61 -5.20 2.15 -4.53
C GLY A 61 -5.50 3.61 -4.19
N GLN A 62 -6.74 4.07 -4.36
CA GLN A 62 -7.16 5.43 -3.99
C GLN A 62 -6.95 5.72 -2.50
N SER A 63 -7.31 4.80 -1.60
CA SER A 63 -7.15 5.00 -0.16
C SER A 63 -5.68 5.00 0.29
N LYS A 64 -4.85 4.12 -0.30
CA LYS A 64 -3.40 4.06 -0.05
C LYS A 64 -2.68 5.27 -0.59
N TYR A 65 -3.09 5.78 -1.75
CA TYR A 65 -2.60 7.05 -2.31
C TYR A 65 -2.83 8.21 -1.34
N VAL A 66 -4.05 8.40 -0.84
CA VAL A 66 -4.35 9.50 0.10
C VAL A 66 -3.52 9.36 1.38
N ALA A 67 -3.40 8.15 1.91
CA ALA A 67 -2.57 7.89 3.09
C ALA A 67 -1.07 8.18 2.82
N GLU A 68 -0.54 7.83 1.65
CA GLU A 68 0.84 8.16 1.25
C GLU A 68 1.06 9.68 1.20
N GLN A 69 0.08 10.45 0.71
CA GLN A 69 0.17 11.92 0.71
C GLN A 69 0.24 12.49 2.14
N LEU A 70 -0.49 11.91 3.10
CA LEU A 70 -0.37 12.32 4.51
C LEU A 70 1.04 12.10 5.05
N VAL A 71 1.64 10.93 4.74
CA VAL A 71 3.02 10.62 5.15
C VAL A 71 4.00 11.59 4.51
N LYS A 72 3.87 11.87 3.20
CA LYS A 72 4.72 12.84 2.48
C LYS A 72 4.60 14.25 3.04
N LEU A 73 3.39 14.70 3.38
CA LEU A 73 3.20 15.99 4.04
C LEU A 73 3.88 16.04 5.42
N SER A 74 3.85 14.95 6.18
CA SER A 74 4.62 14.86 7.44
C SER A 74 6.13 14.82 7.21
N GLN A 75 6.62 14.16 6.15
CA GLN A 75 8.06 14.22 5.76
C GLN A 75 8.50 15.65 5.48
N LEU A 76 7.71 16.42 4.73
CA LEU A 76 7.98 17.83 4.45
C LEU A 76 8.02 18.69 5.72
N ARG A 77 7.34 18.25 6.79
CA ARG A 77 7.37 18.87 8.12
C ARG A 77 8.50 18.35 9.02
N GLY A 78 9.39 17.53 8.49
CA GLY A 78 10.57 17.02 9.19
C GLY A 78 10.39 15.69 9.92
N LEU A 79 9.28 14.96 9.71
CA LEU A 79 9.16 13.59 10.21
C LEU A 79 10.11 12.66 9.43
N PRO A 80 11.08 11.98 10.08
CA PRO A 80 11.86 10.96 9.39
C PRO A 80 10.94 9.80 9.01
N SER A 81 10.77 9.53 7.72
CA SER A 81 10.01 8.37 7.28
C SER A 81 10.47 7.80 5.97
N ILE A 82 10.17 6.51 5.75
CA ILE A 82 10.43 5.77 4.51
C ILE A 82 9.11 5.17 4.03
N ILE A 83 8.86 5.23 2.72
CA ILE A 83 7.66 4.71 2.07
C ILE A 83 8.07 3.52 1.20
N TYR A 84 7.54 2.33 1.49
CA TYR A 84 7.79 1.11 0.72
C TYR A 84 6.57 0.79 -0.14
N ARG A 85 6.66 0.85 -1.47
CA ARG A 85 5.57 0.47 -2.37
C ARG A 85 5.75 -1.00 -2.76
N LEU A 86 5.06 -1.88 -2.04
CA LEU A 86 5.12 -3.32 -2.30
C LEU A 86 4.15 -3.71 -3.42
N GLY A 87 4.57 -4.63 -4.28
CA GLY A 87 3.68 -5.37 -5.19
C GLY A 87 3.14 -6.64 -4.54
N ASN A 88 2.66 -7.58 -5.35
CA ASN A 88 2.16 -8.88 -4.87
C ASN A 88 3.18 -9.61 -4.00
N GLN A 89 2.73 -10.14 -2.86
CA GLN A 89 3.57 -10.87 -1.93
C GLN A 89 3.23 -12.36 -1.97
N ALA A 90 4.17 -13.16 -2.46
CA ALA A 90 4.05 -14.62 -2.48
C ALA A 90 4.57 -15.25 -1.18
N ALA A 91 4.43 -16.57 -1.07
CA ALA A 91 5.01 -17.32 0.04
C ALA A 91 6.55 -17.20 0.06
N SER A 92 7.11 -17.24 1.27
CA SER A 92 8.55 -17.44 1.44
C SER A 92 8.99 -18.77 0.83
N THR A 93 10.08 -18.78 0.06
CA THR A 93 10.65 -20.00 -0.52
C THR A 93 11.28 -20.94 0.52
N THR A 94 11.57 -20.44 1.72
CA THR A 94 12.17 -21.24 2.81
C THR A 94 11.15 -21.70 3.84
N ALA A 95 10.18 -20.85 4.18
CA ALA A 95 9.18 -21.16 5.21
C ALA A 95 7.84 -21.66 4.65
N GLY A 96 7.53 -21.37 3.38
CA GLY A 96 6.34 -21.87 2.69
C GLY A 96 5.00 -21.26 3.14
N PHE A 97 4.98 -20.36 4.12
CA PHE A 97 3.74 -19.71 4.57
C PHE A 97 3.28 -18.65 3.56
N TRP A 98 2.05 -18.80 3.07
CA TRP A 98 1.32 -17.80 2.27
C TRP A 98 0.07 -17.38 3.04
N ASN A 99 -0.31 -16.11 2.96
CA ASN A 99 -1.65 -15.66 3.32
C ASN A 99 -2.70 -16.47 2.53
N ASP A 100 -3.57 -17.20 3.23
CA ASP A 100 -4.58 -18.07 2.64
C ASP A 100 -5.76 -17.32 2.01
N GLN A 101 -5.87 -16.02 2.28
CA GLN A 101 -6.82 -15.09 1.65
C GLN A 101 -6.21 -14.29 0.50
N ASP A 102 -4.94 -14.53 0.15
CA ASP A 102 -4.32 -13.85 -0.99
C ASP A 102 -4.98 -14.26 -2.31
N PHE A 103 -5.23 -13.28 -3.19
CA PHE A 103 -5.91 -13.53 -4.46
C PHE A 103 -5.11 -14.48 -5.37
N THR A 104 -3.80 -14.30 -5.47
CA THR A 104 -2.93 -15.16 -6.29
C THR A 104 -2.89 -16.57 -5.71
N TYR A 105 -2.79 -16.70 -4.38
CA TYR A 105 -2.89 -17.98 -3.70
C TYR A 105 -4.20 -18.71 -4.00
N LEU A 106 -5.34 -18.03 -3.83
CA LEU A 106 -6.67 -18.60 -4.07
C LEU A 106 -6.88 -19.00 -5.55
N LEU A 107 -6.35 -18.21 -6.48
CA LEU A 107 -6.40 -18.51 -7.91
C LEU A 107 -5.62 -19.79 -8.23
N LEU A 108 -4.39 -19.93 -7.71
CA LEU A 108 -3.57 -21.13 -7.89
C LEU A 108 -4.23 -22.37 -7.28
N GLN A 109 -4.78 -22.23 -6.06
CA GLN A 109 -5.54 -23.30 -5.41
C GLN A 109 -6.75 -23.73 -6.24
N SER A 110 -7.43 -22.78 -6.89
CA SER A 110 -8.59 -23.08 -7.74
C SER A 110 -8.18 -23.94 -8.94
N PHE A 111 -7.14 -23.56 -9.67
CA PHE A 111 -6.63 -24.37 -10.79
C PHE A 111 -6.20 -25.77 -10.36
N TYR A 112 -5.46 -25.87 -9.24
CA TYR A 112 -5.02 -27.14 -8.71
C TYR A 112 -6.20 -28.08 -8.36
N ARG A 113 -7.27 -27.53 -7.76
CA ARG A 113 -8.47 -28.30 -7.42
C ARG A 113 -9.24 -28.75 -8.65
N PHE A 114 -9.42 -27.89 -9.64
CA PHE A 114 -10.13 -28.24 -10.88
C PHE A 114 -9.38 -29.27 -11.73
N TYR A 115 -8.04 -29.28 -11.71
CA TYR A 115 -7.24 -30.28 -12.44
C TYR A 115 -7.26 -31.67 -11.80
N LYS A 116 -7.62 -31.78 -10.52
CA LYS A 116 -7.69 -33.05 -9.78
C LYS A 116 -9.07 -33.73 -9.78
N ILE A 117 -10.04 -33.14 -10.50
CA ILE A 117 -11.37 -33.72 -10.77
C ILE A 117 -11.33 -34.29 -12.19
#